data_AF-A0A7W6ZZL8-F1
#
_entry.id   AF-A0A7W6ZZL8-F1
#
_cell.length_a   1.000
_cell.length_b   1.000
_cell.length_c   1.000
_cell.angle_alpha   90.00
_cell.angle_beta   90.00
_cell.angle_gamma   90.00
#
_symmetry.space_group_name_H-M   'P 1'
#
loop_
_entity.id
_entity.type
_entity.pdbx_description
1 polymer ?
#
loop_
_entity_poly.entity_id
_entity_poly.type
_entity_poly.pdbx_seq_one_letter_code
_entity_poly.pdbx_strand_id
1 'polypeptide(L)' 'MTEFRITNFKLVPPINPVTTSAIFDIEFSGGTVARGVSMLDNGTYIRLLGIEPSPEQRQEILDAALAEAKLHQR' A
#
# COMPACT_ATOMS: atom_id res chain seq x y z
N MET A 1 8.90 16.49 2.35
CA MET A 1 7.77 15.55 2.42
C MET A 1 7.28 15.36 0.99
N THR A 2 7.24 14.13 0.49
CA THR A 2 6.65 13.89 -0.82
C THR A 2 5.14 13.79 -0.62
N GLU A 3 4.39 14.77 -1.11
CA GLU A 3 2.92 14.70 -1.05
C GLU A 3 2.45 13.60 -2.02
N PHE A 4 1.87 12.52 -1.48
CA PHE A 4 1.20 11.46 -2.23
C PHE A 4 -0.16 11.14 -1.61
N ARG A 5 -1.04 10.50 -2.38
CA ARG A 5 -2.32 9.97 -1.90
C ARG A 5 -2.53 8.54 -2.38
N ILE A 6 -3.10 7.71 -1.51
CA ILE A 6 -3.59 6.37 -1.87
C ILE A 6 -5.00 6.51 -2.44
N THR A 7 -5.26 5.84 -3.55
CA THR A 7 -6.56 5.82 -4.23
C THR A 7 -6.89 4.41 -4.69
N ASN A 8 -8.16 4.17 -5.05
CA ASN A 8 -8.64 2.87 -5.56
C ASN A 8 -8.27 1.67 -4.66
N PHE A 9 -8.22 1.88 -3.34
CA PHE A 9 -7.79 0.88 -2.37
C PHE A 9 -8.77 -0.29 -2.31
N LYS A 10 -8.22 -1.50 -2.33
CA LYS A 10 -8.97 -2.75 -2.22
C LYS A 10 -8.20 -3.73 -1.35
N LEU A 11 -8.86 -4.24 -0.31
CA LEU A 11 -8.38 -5.44 0.39
C LEU A 11 -8.56 -6.65 -0.53
N VAL A 12 -7.50 -7.44 -0.65
CA VAL A 12 -7.53 -8.72 -1.34
C VAL A 12 -7.65 -9.80 -0.28
N PRO A 13 -8.71 -10.63 -0.32
CA PRO A 13 -8.87 -11.74 0.59
C PRO A 13 -7.62 -12.60 0.53
N PRO A 14 -7.02 -12.93 1.67
CA PRO A 14 -5.74 -13.57 1.61
C PRO A 14 -5.89 -15.04 1.26
N ILE A 15 -5.01 -15.52 0.39
CA ILE A 15 -4.95 -16.95 0.04
C ILE A 15 -4.55 -17.77 1.28
N ASN A 16 -3.75 -17.18 2.16
CA ASN A 16 -3.34 -17.75 3.44
C ASN A 16 -3.82 -16.87 4.61
N PRO A 17 -4.33 -17.44 5.71
CA PRO A 17 -4.98 -16.69 6.80
C PRO A 17 -4.06 -15.70 7.55
N VAL A 18 -2.74 -15.80 7.36
CA VAL A 18 -1.73 -14.93 8.01
C VAL A 18 -1.29 -13.77 7.10
N THR A 19 -1.78 -13.73 5.86
CA THR A 19 -1.42 -12.69 4.90
C THR A 19 -2.49 -11.60 4.95
N THR A 20 -2.12 -10.33 4.97
CA THR A 20 -2.99 -9.24 4.52
C THR A 20 -2.47 -8.79 3.18
N SER A 21 -3.34 -8.73 2.18
CA SER A 21 -3.00 -8.24 0.85
C SER A 21 -3.91 -7.08 0.49
N ALA A 22 -3.34 -6.03 -0.07
CA ALA A 22 -4.10 -4.89 -0.58
C ALA A 22 -3.55 -4.46 -1.92
N ILE A 23 -4.44 -4.01 -2.81
CA ILE A 23 -4.08 -3.40 -4.09
C ILE A 23 -4.62 -1.97 -4.08
N PHE A 24 -3.79 -1.02 -4.49
CA PHE A 24 -4.14 0.39 -4.55
C PHE A 24 -3.31 1.13 -5.59
N ASP A 25 -3.74 2.34 -5.90
CA ASP A 25 -2.99 3.28 -6.73
C ASP A 25 -2.37 4.35 -5.83
N ILE A 26 -1.21 4.87 -6.22
CA ILE A 26 -0.56 6.00 -5.56
C ILE A 26 -0.49 7.14 -6.57
N GLU A 27 -1.08 8.28 -6.21
CA GLU A 27 -0.92 9.50 -6.97
C GLU A 27 0.07 10.42 -6.27
N PHE A 28 1.15 10.79 -6.98
CA PHE A 28 2.15 11.74 -6.50
C PHE A 28 1.77 13.15 -6.98
N SER A 29 2.12 14.17 -6.19
CA SER A 29 1.75 15.56 -6.47
C SER A 29 2.32 16.15 -7.77
N GLY A 30 3.21 15.43 -8.46
CA GLY A 30 3.66 15.72 -9.82
C GLY A 30 2.77 15.15 -10.94
N GLY A 31 1.63 14.55 -10.62
CA GLY A 31 0.70 13.94 -11.59
C GLY A 31 1.07 12.50 -12.01
N THR A 32 2.20 11.97 -11.54
CA THR A 32 2.57 10.57 -11.74
C THR A 32 1.66 9.68 -10.91
N VAL A 33 1.10 8.64 -11.54
CA VAL A 33 0.27 7.65 -10.86
C VAL A 33 0.92 6.27 -10.97
N ALA A 34 1.30 5.69 -9.84
CA ALA A 34 1.68 4.29 -9.78
C ALA A 34 0.43 3.45 -9.56
N ARG A 35 0.05 2.65 -10.57
CA ARG A 35 -1.18 1.85 -10.54
C ARG A 35 -0.92 0.42 -10.14
N GLY A 36 -1.88 -0.18 -9.44
CA GLY A 36 -1.82 -1.60 -9.06
C GLY A 36 -0.69 -1.92 -8.08
N VAL A 37 -0.32 -0.95 -7.24
CA VAL A 37 0.62 -1.18 -6.14
C VAL A 37 0.02 -2.21 -5.20
N SER A 38 0.79 -3.25 -4.91
CA SER A 38 0.34 -4.34 -4.03
C SER A 38 1.12 -4.30 -2.73
N MET A 39 0.42 -4.24 -1.61
CA MET A 39 0.99 -4.45 -0.28
C MET A 39 0.74 -5.90 0.14
N LEU A 40 1.80 -6.60 0.53
CA LEU A 40 1.72 -7.91 1.18
C LEU A 40 2.32 -7.80 2.58
N ASP A 41 1.50 -8.04 3.59
CA ASP A 41 1.90 -8.23 4.98
C ASP A 41 1.69 -9.71 5.33
N ASN A 42 2.73 -10.39 5.83
CA ASN A 42 2.64 -11.80 6.26
C ASN A 42 2.88 -11.99 7.76
N GLY A 43 2.82 -10.91 8.55
CA GLY A 43 3.10 -10.90 9.98
C GLY A 43 4.59 -10.89 10.36
N THR A 44 5.50 -11.16 9.41
CA THR A 44 6.97 -11.06 9.62
C THR A 44 7.56 -9.86 8.89
N TYR A 45 7.08 -9.59 7.68
CA TYR A 45 7.53 -8.47 6.87
C TYR A 45 6.39 -7.94 6.00
N ILE A 46 6.54 -6.67 5.60
CA ILE A 46 5.64 -6.01 4.66
C ILE A 46 6.41 -5.66 3.39
N ARG A 47 5.84 -5.99 2.24
CA ARG A 47 6.40 -5.67 0.91
C ARG A 47 5.42 -4.85 0.09
N LEU A 48 5.97 -3.86 -0.61
CA LEU A 48 5.31 -3.13 -1.70
C LEU A 48 5.81 -3.67 -3.03
N LEU A 49 4.89 -4.01 -3.92
CA LEU A 49 5.16 -4.46 -5.28
C LEU A 49 4.57 -3.47 -6.29
N GLY A 50 5.20 -3.35 -7.45
CA GLY A 50 4.78 -2.42 -8.52
C GLY A 50 5.41 -1.03 -8.44
N ILE A 51 6.19 -0.75 -7.39
CA ILE A 51 6.97 0.48 -7.22
C ILE A 51 8.30 0.21 -6.51
N GLU A 52 9.28 1.07 -6.75
CA GLU A 52 10.55 1.11 -6.02
C GLU A 52 10.75 2.50 -5.36
N PRO A 53 10.01 2.80 -4.27
CA PRO A 53 10.14 4.07 -3.57
C PRO A 53 11.46 4.14 -2.79
N SER A 54 11.91 5.37 -2.47
CA SER A 54 13.02 5.57 -1.54
C SER A 54 12.67 4.99 -0.16
N PRO A 55 13.66 4.70 0.72
CA PRO A 55 13.38 4.15 2.05
C PRO A 55 12.40 5.01 2.88
N GLU A 56 12.52 6.33 2.78
CA GLU A 56 11.64 7.28 3.47
C GLU A 56 10.21 7.22 2.91
N GLN A 57 10.05 7.32 1.59
CA GLN A 57 8.74 7.22 0.92
C GLN A 57 8.09 5.87 1.15
N ARG A 58 8.88 4.79 1.18
CA ARG A 58 8.40 3.44 1.44
C ARG A 58 7.67 3.38 2.78
N GLN A 59 8.27 3.94 3.83
CA GLN A 59 7.68 3.92 5.16
C GLN A 59 6.37 4.71 5.18
N GLU A 60 6.35 5.92 4.61
CA GLU A 60 5.14 6.75 4.55
C GLU A 60 3.99 6.04 3.79
N ILE A 61 4.30 5.42 2.64
CA ILE A 61 3.31 4.68 1.82
C ILE A 61 2.77 3.47 2.59
N LEU A 62 3.65 2.74 3.28
CA LEU A 62 3.24 1.59 4.10
C LEU A 62 2.31 2.00 5.23
N ASP A 63 2.66 3.07 5.96
CA ASP A 63 1.84 3.57 7.07
C ASP A 63 0.45 4.01 6.58
N ALA A 64 0.38 4.70 5.44
CA ALA A 64 -0.88 5.07 4.81
C ALA A 64 -1.69 3.85 4.36
N ALA A 65 -1.06 2.87 3.70
CA ALA A 65 -1.73 1.66 3.21
C ALA A 65 -2.26 0.78 4.36
N LEU A 66 -1.53 0.70 5.47
CA LEU A 66 -1.95 0.00 6.67
C LEU A 66 -3.09 0.73 7.39
N ALA A 67 -3.08 2.06 7.41
CA ALA A 67 -4.19 2.84 7.94
C ALA A 67 -5.47 2.59 7.14
N GLU A 68 -5.40 2.62 5.81
CA GLU A 68 -6.51 2.30 4.92
C GLU A 68 -7.01 0.86 5.12
N ALA A 69 -6.09 -0.11 5.23
CA ALA A 69 -6.44 -1.50 5.49
C ALA A 69 -7.26 -1.66 6.78
N LYS A 70 -6.89 -0.96 7.86
CA LYS A 70 -7.62 -0.99 9.14
C LYS A 70 -9.01 -0.37 9.05
N LEU A 71 -9.20 0.67 8.23
CA LEU A 71 -10.51 1.30 8.03
C LEU A 71 -11.47 0.36 7.31
N HIS A 72 -10.99 -0.41 6.33
CA HIS A 72 -11.79 -1.31 5.51
C HIS A 72 -12.09 -2.67 6.19
N GLN A 73 -11.47 -2.97 7.33
CA GLN A 73 -11.74 -4.17 8.13
C GLN A 73 -12.84 -3.96 9.19
N ARG A 74 -13.39 -2.74 9.32
CA ARG A 74 -14.51 -2.41 10.22
C ARG A 74 -15.84 -2.57 9.50
#